data_AF-U6LDK0-F1
#
_entry.id   AF-U6LDK0-F1
#
_cell.length_a   1.000
_cell.length_b   1.000
_cell.length_c   1.000
_cell.angle_alpha   90.00
_cell.angle_beta   90.00
_cell.angle_gamma   90.00
#
_symmetry.space_group_name_H-M   'P 1'
#
loop_
_entity.id
_entity.type
_entity.pdbx_description
1 polymer ?
#
loop_
_entity_poly.entity_id
_entity_poly.type
_entity_poly.pdbx_seq_one_letter_code
_entity_poly.pdbx_strand_id
1 'polypeptide(L)'
;MQQQMPPSSLTAAAAAAAANKASVEAQQQQQQQQQQQHQQQQQQQQQQQQQQQQQQQQQQQQQQQQQQQERQQQQHLQQQQQQQQQQQQSYDHCRQAKQQQQQQQQQQQQQQRNLELSSVAATAATAAAAAAAAAAATAAAAAAAEFSSSSSSTVCCCSLPPLSRFSPSPPPIHPNQQHHQQHQQQPQQQQQQPQQQQQQQQQQQQQQQDAPSEAEAAGAPQRGGLNVGGPPAKGAPGKGGGPPGKGKMGGPLGAPHLNSHECELEVIFGCIDRDGDGVVSVQDLLNFMRVVLLLLLVVLLLLLLLLLMMMMQ
;
A
#
# COMPACT_ATOMS: atom_id res chain seq x y z
N MET A 1 104.93 -7.90 -65.62
CA MET A 1 104.08 -6.70 -65.65
C MET A 1 103.25 -6.67 -64.37
N GLN A 2 103.69 -5.93 -63.35
CA GLN A 2 102.87 -5.62 -62.17
C GLN A 2 102.10 -4.34 -62.48
N GLN A 3 100.80 -4.45 -62.75
CA GLN A 3 99.91 -3.30 -62.78
C GLN A 3 99.66 -2.86 -61.34
N GLN A 4 100.27 -1.74 -60.95
CA GLN A 4 99.91 -1.02 -59.73
C GLN A 4 98.52 -0.43 -59.92
N MET A 5 97.53 -0.94 -59.19
CA MET A 5 96.20 -0.32 -59.14
C MET A 5 96.24 0.93 -58.25
N PRO A 6 95.55 2.02 -58.65
CA PRO A 6 95.59 3.29 -57.92
C PRO A 6 94.88 3.19 -56.56
N PRO A 7 95.46 3.79 -55.49
CA PRO A 7 94.94 3.73 -54.11
C PRO A 7 93.56 4.40 -53.91
N SER A 8 93.05 5.12 -54.92
CA SER A 8 91.76 5.84 -54.87
C SER A 8 90.52 4.94 -54.90
N SER A 9 90.67 3.65 -55.22
CA SER A 9 89.54 2.70 -55.31
C SER A 9 89.14 2.09 -53.96
N LEU A 10 90.09 1.95 -53.02
CA LEU A 10 89.85 1.38 -51.70
C LEU A 10 89.08 2.32 -50.77
N THR A 11 89.28 3.63 -50.89
CA THR A 11 88.56 4.64 -50.10
C THR A 11 87.10 4.78 -50.55
N ALA A 12 86.82 4.64 -51.86
CA ALA A 12 85.46 4.64 -52.40
C ALA A 12 84.66 3.40 -51.95
N ALA A 13 85.29 2.22 -51.93
CA ALA A 13 84.66 0.99 -51.45
C ALA A 13 84.35 1.04 -49.93
N ALA A 14 85.27 1.60 -49.13
CA ALA A 14 85.05 1.78 -47.69
C ALA A 14 83.93 2.80 -47.40
N ALA A 15 83.85 3.89 -48.16
CA ALA A 15 82.78 4.89 -48.05
C ALA A 15 81.41 4.31 -48.45
N ALA A 16 81.34 3.49 -49.52
CA ALA A 16 80.11 2.81 -49.92
C ALA A 16 79.66 1.76 -48.87
N ALA A 17 80.60 1.02 -48.27
CA ALA A 17 80.29 0.08 -47.20
C ALA A 17 79.77 0.79 -45.93
N ALA A 18 80.37 1.95 -45.58
CA ALA A 18 79.90 2.78 -44.47
C ALA A 18 78.50 3.36 -44.73
N ALA A 19 78.23 3.82 -45.97
CA ALA A 19 76.91 4.32 -46.37
C ALA A 19 75.83 3.23 -46.35
N ASN A 20 76.15 2.01 -46.80
CA ASN A 20 75.24 0.87 -46.74
C ASN A 20 74.95 0.46 -45.29
N LYS A 21 75.97 0.45 -44.41
CA LYS A 21 75.77 0.17 -42.98
C LYS A 21 74.87 1.24 -42.32
N ALA A 22 75.12 2.51 -42.57
CA ALA A 22 74.30 3.61 -42.05
C ALA A 22 72.85 3.55 -42.57
N SER A 23 72.64 3.20 -43.84
CA SER A 23 71.30 3.00 -44.41
C SER A 23 70.56 1.84 -43.75
N VAL A 24 71.23 0.71 -43.51
CA VAL A 24 70.61 -0.45 -42.83
C VAL A 24 70.29 -0.13 -41.38
N GLU A 25 71.20 0.55 -40.67
CA GLU A 25 70.95 1.00 -39.28
C GLU A 25 69.79 1.99 -39.20
N ALA A 26 69.71 2.95 -40.14
CA ALA A 26 68.58 3.88 -40.23
C ALA A 26 67.26 3.16 -40.53
N GLN A 27 67.26 2.19 -41.45
CA GLN A 27 66.09 1.39 -41.78
C GLN A 27 65.66 0.50 -40.60
N GLN A 28 66.61 -0.06 -39.85
CA GLN A 28 66.35 -0.85 -38.66
C GLN A 28 65.81 0.01 -37.51
N GLN A 29 66.35 1.23 -37.31
CA GLN A 29 65.78 2.20 -36.38
C GLN A 29 64.36 2.61 -36.77
N GLN A 30 64.10 2.82 -38.07
CA GLN A 30 62.75 3.16 -38.55
C GLN A 30 61.75 2.02 -38.29
N GLN A 31 62.15 0.76 -38.50
CA GLN A 31 61.32 -0.39 -38.15
C GLN A 31 61.05 -0.49 -36.64
N GLN A 32 62.06 -0.23 -35.80
CA GLN A 32 61.86 -0.22 -34.35
C GLN A 32 60.90 0.88 -33.91
N GLN A 33 60.98 2.09 -34.49
CA GLN A 33 60.02 3.15 -34.21
C GLN A 33 58.59 2.79 -34.63
N GLN A 34 58.41 2.15 -35.80
CA GLN A 34 57.09 1.70 -36.24
C GLN A 34 56.52 0.63 -35.31
N GLN A 35 57.34 -0.33 -34.84
CA GLN A 35 56.89 -1.31 -33.85
C GLN A 35 56.49 -0.67 -32.53
N GLN A 36 57.26 0.32 -32.04
CA GLN A 36 56.90 1.04 -30.83
C GLN A 36 55.59 1.82 -30.97
N GLN A 37 55.37 2.51 -32.10
CA GLN A 37 54.10 3.18 -32.37
C GLN A 37 52.93 2.20 -32.39
N HIS A 38 53.09 1.06 -33.07
CA HIS A 38 52.03 0.06 -33.15
C HIS A 38 51.69 -0.52 -31.79
N GLN A 39 52.70 -0.77 -30.96
CA GLN A 39 52.52 -1.28 -29.59
C GLN A 39 51.84 -0.24 -28.67
N GLN A 40 52.17 1.05 -28.81
CA GLN A 40 51.47 2.13 -28.12
C GLN A 40 50.00 2.23 -28.55
N GLN A 41 49.73 2.12 -29.85
CA GLN A 41 48.38 2.21 -30.38
C GLN A 41 47.52 1.02 -29.92
N GLN A 42 48.11 -0.17 -29.83
CA GLN A 42 47.44 -1.36 -29.30
C GLN A 42 47.16 -1.24 -27.79
N GLN A 43 48.07 -0.66 -27.00
CA GLN A 43 47.82 -0.36 -25.59
C GLN A 43 46.69 0.68 -25.41
N GLN A 44 46.65 1.72 -26.23
CA GLN A 44 45.55 2.70 -26.20
C GLN A 44 44.20 2.04 -26.50
N GLN A 45 44.14 1.17 -27.51
CA GLN A 45 42.91 0.43 -27.83
C GLN A 45 42.46 -0.46 -26.67
N GLN A 46 43.39 -1.17 -26.02
CA GLN A 46 43.07 -1.99 -24.85
C GLN A 46 42.55 -1.14 -23.67
N GLN A 47 43.18 0.02 -23.41
CA GLN A 47 42.71 0.93 -22.36
C GLN A 47 41.30 1.45 -22.64
N GLN A 48 41.02 1.82 -23.90
CA GLN A 48 39.72 2.32 -24.30
C GLN A 48 38.64 1.24 -24.15
N GLN A 49 38.95 0.00 -24.55
CA GLN A 49 38.04 -1.14 -24.42
C GLN A 49 37.77 -1.48 -22.94
N GLN A 50 38.79 -1.40 -22.08
CA GLN A 50 38.65 -1.64 -20.64
C GLN A 50 37.81 -0.54 -19.97
N GLN A 51 37.98 0.71 -20.38
CA GLN A 51 37.20 1.83 -19.88
C GLN A 51 35.72 1.74 -20.31
N GLN A 52 35.46 1.30 -21.54
CA GLN A 52 34.10 1.06 -22.05
C GLN A 52 33.41 -0.08 -21.28
N GLN A 53 34.15 -1.16 -20.98
CA GLN A 53 33.62 -2.28 -20.21
C GLN A 53 33.30 -1.89 -18.76
N GLN A 54 34.14 -1.05 -18.14
CA GLN A 54 33.91 -0.53 -16.80
C GLN A 54 32.68 0.39 -16.75
N GLN A 55 32.49 1.23 -17.78
CA GLN A 55 31.33 2.11 -17.90
C GLN A 55 30.03 1.30 -18.07
N GLN A 56 30.06 0.24 -18.87
CA GLN A 56 28.92 -0.66 -19.07
C GLN A 56 28.55 -1.41 -17.78
N GLN A 57 29.55 -1.84 -17.00
CA GLN A 57 29.34 -2.50 -15.71
C GLN A 57 28.74 -1.54 -14.67
N GLN A 58 29.19 -0.29 -14.66
CA GLN A 58 28.64 0.74 -13.77
C GLN A 58 27.19 1.09 -14.11
N GLN A 59 26.86 1.14 -15.41
CA GLN A 59 25.49 1.38 -15.88
C GLN A 59 24.56 0.22 -15.50
N GLN A 60 25.02 -1.03 -15.62
CA GLN A 60 24.26 -2.21 -15.22
C GLN A 60 24.01 -2.25 -13.71
N GLN A 61 24.99 -1.82 -12.90
CA GLN A 61 24.84 -1.75 -11.44
C GLN A 61 23.84 -0.67 -11.03
N GLN A 62 23.86 0.48 -11.70
CA GLN A 62 22.90 1.57 -11.47
C GLN A 62 21.46 1.14 -11.84
N GLN A 63 21.32 0.34 -12.90
CA GLN A 63 20.04 -0.22 -13.32
C GLN A 63 19.48 -1.25 -12.32
N GLN A 64 20.34 -2.10 -11.76
CA GLN A 64 19.95 -3.01 -10.68
C GLN A 64 19.48 -2.25 -9.43
N GLN A 65 20.14 -1.13 -9.11
CA GLN A 65 19.79 -0.32 -7.95
C GLN A 65 18.42 0.36 -8.13
N GLN A 66 18.14 0.92 -9.32
CA GLN A 66 16.79 1.44 -9.64
C GLN A 66 15.72 0.37 -9.54
N GLN A 67 15.96 -0.81 -10.13
CA GLN A 67 14.98 -1.89 -10.11
C GLN A 67 14.72 -2.40 -8.68
N GLN A 68 15.73 -2.37 -7.81
CA GLN A 68 15.57 -2.72 -6.40
C GLN A 68 14.76 -1.65 -5.64
N GLN A 69 14.98 -0.38 -5.94
CA GLN A 69 14.25 0.74 -5.33
C GLN A 69 12.77 0.73 -5.75
N GLU A 70 12.47 0.47 -7.02
CA GLU A 70 11.10 0.27 -7.48
C GLU A 70 10.42 -0.93 -6.83
N ARG A 71 11.15 -2.05 -6.66
CA ARG A 71 10.58 -3.23 -5.99
C ARG A 71 10.23 -2.95 -4.53
N GLN A 72 11.04 -2.16 -3.83
CA GLN A 72 10.72 -1.71 -2.47
C GLN A 72 9.51 -0.79 -2.45
N GLN A 73 9.42 0.15 -3.40
CA GLN A 73 8.28 1.07 -3.50
C GLN A 73 6.98 0.30 -3.79
N GLN A 74 7.03 -0.71 -4.66
CA GLN A 74 5.91 -1.58 -4.97
C GLN A 74 5.49 -2.44 -3.76
N GLN A 75 6.44 -2.98 -2.98
CA GLN A 75 6.13 -3.67 -1.72
C GLN A 75 5.43 -2.74 -0.72
N HIS A 76 5.92 -1.51 -0.59
CA HIS A 76 5.32 -0.54 0.34
C HIS A 76 3.89 -0.20 -0.06
N LEU A 77 3.64 0.01 -1.36
CA LEU A 77 2.30 0.27 -1.89
C LEU A 77 1.35 -0.91 -1.65
N GLN A 78 1.84 -2.14 -1.85
CA GLN A 78 1.05 -3.35 -1.60
C GLN A 78 0.71 -3.50 -0.12
N GLN A 79 1.64 -3.18 0.78
CA GLN A 79 1.43 -3.23 2.22
C GLN A 79 0.42 -2.16 2.69
N GLN A 80 0.52 -0.94 2.14
CA GLN A 80 -0.44 0.13 2.41
C GLN A 80 -1.86 -0.25 1.94
N GLN A 81 -1.98 -0.87 0.76
CA GLN A 81 -3.26 -1.33 0.24
C GLN A 81 -3.86 -2.44 1.12
N GLN A 82 -3.03 -3.33 1.67
CA GLN A 82 -3.47 -4.39 2.57
C GLN A 82 -3.97 -3.82 3.92
N GLN A 83 -3.32 -2.79 4.45
CA GLN A 83 -3.82 -2.05 5.62
C GLN A 83 -5.17 -1.37 5.35
N GLN A 84 -5.34 -0.76 4.18
CA GLN A 84 -6.60 -0.12 3.80
C GLN A 84 -7.74 -1.15 3.73
N GLN A 85 -7.48 -2.34 3.17
CA GLN A 85 -8.45 -3.42 3.14
C GLN A 85 -8.83 -3.92 4.54
N GLN A 86 -7.87 -4.02 5.46
CA GLN A 86 -8.15 -4.40 6.85
C GLN A 86 -8.98 -3.33 7.59
N GLN A 87 -8.69 -2.04 7.39
CA GLN A 87 -9.52 -0.97 7.94
C GLN A 87 -10.96 -1.06 7.43
N GLN A 88 -11.14 -1.33 6.13
CA GLN A 88 -12.46 -1.42 5.54
C GLN A 88 -13.26 -2.61 6.07
N GLN A 89 -12.61 -3.78 6.23
CA GLN A 89 -13.23 -4.95 6.86
C GLN A 89 -13.58 -4.70 8.34
N SER A 90 -12.74 -3.98 9.08
CA SER A 90 -13.00 -3.60 10.47
C SER A 90 -14.19 -2.63 10.56
N TYR A 91 -14.26 -1.67 9.64
CA TYR A 91 -15.38 -0.72 9.55
C TYR A 91 -16.70 -1.44 9.25
N ASP A 92 -16.73 -2.38 8.30
CA ASP A 92 -17.92 -3.17 7.99
C ASP A 92 -18.36 -4.05 9.18
N HIS A 93 -17.42 -4.65 9.92
CA HIS A 93 -17.73 -5.42 11.14
C HIS A 93 -18.34 -4.54 12.24
N CYS A 94 -17.74 -3.37 12.51
CA CYS A 94 -18.26 -2.42 13.50
C CYS A 94 -19.67 -1.96 13.13
N ARG A 95 -19.90 -1.70 11.85
CA ARG A 95 -21.20 -1.29 11.33
C ARG A 95 -22.24 -2.39 11.49
N GLN A 96 -21.89 -3.65 11.21
CA GLN A 96 -22.77 -4.80 11.39
C GLN A 96 -23.09 -5.03 12.88
N ALA A 97 -22.11 -4.86 13.77
CA ALA A 97 -22.31 -4.95 15.22
C ALA A 97 -23.28 -3.87 15.73
N LYS A 98 -23.12 -2.61 15.30
CA LYS A 98 -24.07 -1.53 15.63
C LYS A 98 -25.49 -1.82 15.13
N GLN A 99 -25.63 -2.38 13.93
CA GLN A 99 -26.95 -2.77 13.39
C GLN A 99 -27.60 -3.88 14.23
N GLN A 100 -26.84 -4.90 14.66
CA GLN A 100 -27.36 -5.95 15.55
C GLN A 100 -27.75 -5.38 16.91
N GLN A 101 -26.96 -4.48 17.48
CA GLN A 101 -27.27 -3.83 18.76
C GLN A 101 -28.56 -3.01 18.68
N GLN A 102 -28.78 -2.26 17.59
CA GLN A 102 -30.04 -1.54 17.36
C GLN A 102 -31.25 -2.48 17.24
N GLN A 103 -31.10 -3.62 16.55
CA GLN A 103 -32.19 -4.61 16.46
C GLN A 103 -32.53 -5.20 17.83
N GLN A 104 -31.54 -5.50 18.66
CA GLN A 104 -31.78 -5.97 20.03
C GLN A 104 -32.50 -4.92 20.88
N GLN A 105 -32.11 -3.64 20.81
CA GLN A 105 -32.82 -2.57 21.51
C GLN A 105 -34.28 -2.44 21.04
N GLN A 106 -34.55 -2.54 19.73
CA GLN A 106 -35.93 -2.52 19.23
C GLN A 106 -36.75 -3.71 19.72
N GLN A 107 -36.18 -4.92 19.78
CA GLN A 107 -36.87 -6.07 20.35
C GLN A 107 -37.18 -5.89 21.83
N GLN A 108 -36.24 -5.35 22.62
CA GLN A 108 -36.49 -5.06 24.04
C GLN A 108 -37.60 -4.02 24.22
N GLN A 109 -37.61 -2.94 23.42
CA GLN A 109 -38.70 -1.96 23.45
C GLN A 109 -40.04 -2.58 23.06
N GLN A 110 -40.09 -3.48 22.07
CA GLN A 110 -41.32 -4.18 21.72
C GLN A 110 -41.80 -5.11 22.84
N GLN A 111 -40.89 -5.80 23.53
CA GLN A 111 -41.25 -6.63 24.68
C GLN A 111 -41.77 -5.79 25.84
N GLN A 112 -41.11 -4.67 26.17
CA GLN A 112 -41.58 -3.73 27.20
C GLN A 112 -42.96 -3.17 26.84
N ARG A 113 -43.14 -2.74 25.58
CA ARG A 113 -44.45 -2.26 25.11
C ARG A 113 -45.52 -3.34 25.18
N ASN A 114 -45.20 -4.59 24.83
CA ASN A 114 -46.17 -5.70 24.92
C ASN A 114 -46.51 -6.04 26.38
N LEU A 115 -45.55 -5.95 27.30
CA LEU A 115 -45.78 -6.11 28.74
C LEU A 115 -46.66 -4.98 29.29
N GLU A 116 -46.40 -3.73 28.90
CA GLU A 116 -47.23 -2.58 29.25
C GLU A 116 -48.65 -2.69 28.67
N LEU A 117 -48.80 -3.07 27.40
CA LEU A 117 -50.11 -3.29 26.79
C LEU A 117 -50.87 -4.41 27.49
N SER A 118 -50.18 -5.48 27.90
CA SER A 118 -50.79 -6.58 28.65
C SER A 118 -51.23 -6.16 30.05
N SER A 119 -50.46 -5.33 30.75
CA SER A 119 -50.81 -4.81 32.07
C SER A 119 -51.99 -3.83 32.00
N VAL A 120 -52.02 -2.97 30.98
CA VAL A 120 -53.15 -2.07 30.70
C VAL A 120 -54.41 -2.88 30.33
N ALA A 121 -54.29 -3.94 29.52
CA ALA A 121 -55.42 -4.80 29.20
C ALA A 121 -55.97 -5.54 30.43
N ALA A 122 -55.09 -6.03 31.32
CA ALA A 122 -55.50 -6.69 32.57
C ALA A 122 -56.22 -5.72 33.52
N THR A 123 -55.69 -4.50 33.70
CA THR A 123 -56.34 -3.47 34.52
C THR A 123 -57.70 -3.06 33.93
N ALA A 124 -57.80 -2.87 32.61
CA ALA A 124 -59.08 -2.60 31.94
C ALA A 124 -60.11 -3.74 32.14
N ALA A 125 -59.68 -5.01 32.06
CA ALA A 125 -60.55 -6.15 32.32
C ALA A 125 -61.06 -6.20 33.78
N THR A 126 -60.20 -5.91 34.76
CA THR A 126 -60.62 -5.82 36.17
C THR A 126 -61.57 -4.66 36.43
N ALA A 127 -61.35 -3.51 35.80
CA ALA A 127 -62.26 -2.36 35.89
C ALA A 127 -63.63 -2.65 35.26
N ALA A 128 -63.66 -3.32 34.09
CA ALA A 128 -64.90 -3.74 33.45
C ALA A 128 -65.69 -4.76 34.29
N ALA A 129 -65.00 -5.73 34.92
CA ALA A 129 -65.64 -6.68 35.83
C ALA A 129 -66.22 -5.99 37.08
N ALA A 130 -65.50 -5.02 37.66
CA ALA A 130 -66.00 -4.23 38.78
C ALA A 130 -67.23 -3.38 38.40
N ALA A 131 -67.22 -2.76 37.22
CA ALA A 131 -68.36 -2.00 36.70
C ALA A 131 -69.60 -2.89 36.47
N ALA A 132 -69.42 -4.10 35.93
CA ALA A 132 -70.50 -5.07 35.76
C ALA A 132 -71.09 -5.53 37.10
N ALA A 133 -70.25 -5.76 38.11
CA ALA A 133 -70.70 -6.10 39.46
C ALA A 133 -71.48 -4.95 40.13
N ALA A 134 -71.04 -3.71 39.96
CA ALA A 134 -71.75 -2.53 40.45
C ALA A 134 -73.12 -2.35 39.76
N ALA A 135 -73.20 -2.58 38.45
CA ALA A 135 -74.45 -2.53 37.69
C ALA A 135 -75.45 -3.63 38.10
N ALA A 136 -74.95 -4.84 38.40
CA ALA A 136 -75.79 -5.92 38.92
C ALA A 136 -76.35 -5.59 40.32
N ALA A 137 -75.55 -4.95 41.18
CA ALA A 137 -75.98 -4.51 42.50
C ALA A 137 -77.05 -3.41 42.43
N THR A 138 -76.91 -2.44 41.53
CA THR A 138 -77.94 -1.40 41.33
C THR A 138 -79.21 -1.96 40.71
N ALA A 139 -79.12 -2.91 39.77
CA ALA A 139 -80.29 -3.60 39.23
C ALA A 139 -81.04 -4.41 40.31
N ALA A 140 -80.32 -5.09 41.21
CA ALA A 140 -80.93 -5.78 42.35
C ALA A 140 -81.61 -4.80 43.32
N ALA A 141 -81.00 -3.64 43.58
CA ALA A 141 -81.60 -2.59 44.40
C ALA A 141 -82.84 -1.95 43.74
N ALA A 142 -82.81 -1.76 42.41
CA ALA A 142 -83.95 -1.25 41.64
C ALA A 142 -85.11 -2.26 41.60
N ALA A 143 -84.84 -3.56 41.45
CA ALA A 143 -85.86 -4.61 41.53
C ALA A 143 -86.53 -4.68 42.90
N ALA A 144 -85.82 -4.33 43.98
CA ALA A 144 -86.41 -4.17 45.31
C ALA A 144 -87.27 -2.89 45.44
N ALA A 145 -86.99 -1.85 44.63
CA ALA A 145 -87.75 -0.59 44.62
C ALA A 145 -88.97 -0.62 43.66
N GLU A 146 -88.95 -1.45 42.62
CA GLU A 146 -90.03 -1.62 41.63
C GLU A 146 -91.31 -2.24 42.22
N PHE A 147 -91.28 -2.76 43.46
CA PHE A 147 -92.50 -3.10 44.20
C PHE A 147 -93.31 -1.88 44.67
N SER A 148 -92.84 -0.64 44.44
CA SER A 148 -93.44 0.52 45.11
C SER A 148 -93.99 1.63 44.20
N SER A 149 -93.89 1.62 42.87
CA SER A 149 -94.44 2.73 42.06
C SER A 149 -94.66 2.42 40.57
N SER A 150 -95.93 2.22 40.20
CA SER A 150 -96.44 2.46 38.85
C SER A 150 -96.35 3.95 38.51
N SER A 151 -95.70 4.30 37.40
CA SER A 151 -96.23 5.15 36.31
C SER A 151 -95.17 5.99 35.61
N SER A 152 -95.29 5.98 34.29
CA SER A 152 -94.98 7.06 33.35
C SER A 152 -93.54 7.22 32.82
N SER A 153 -93.40 6.70 31.61
CA SER A 153 -93.07 7.44 30.39
C SER A 153 -91.71 8.16 30.25
N THR A 154 -91.09 7.82 29.12
CA THR A 154 -90.49 8.70 28.09
C THR A 154 -88.96 8.86 28.00
N VAL A 155 -88.50 8.61 26.76
CA VAL A 155 -87.38 9.16 25.95
C VAL A 155 -85.89 8.92 26.30
N CYS A 156 -85.26 8.19 25.38
CA CYS A 156 -84.27 8.66 24.39
C CYS A 156 -82.76 8.72 24.69
N CYS A 157 -82.03 8.19 23.69
CA CYS A 157 -80.91 8.80 22.97
C CYS A 157 -79.54 8.09 23.08
N CYS A 158 -79.30 7.29 22.03
CA CYS A 158 -78.06 6.98 21.30
C CYS A 158 -76.76 7.70 21.71
N SER A 159 -75.63 6.98 21.81
CA SER A 159 -74.34 7.31 21.14
C SER A 159 -73.24 6.28 21.44
N LEU A 160 -72.79 5.58 20.39
CA LEU A 160 -71.65 4.65 20.36
C LEU A 160 -70.43 5.36 19.72
N PRO A 161 -69.22 5.34 20.30
CA PRO A 161 -68.03 5.87 19.64
C PRO A 161 -67.33 4.81 18.75
N PRO A 162 -66.63 5.23 17.67
CA PRO A 162 -66.08 4.34 16.66
C PRO A 162 -64.69 3.79 17.00
N LEU A 163 -64.45 2.54 16.57
CA LEU A 163 -63.17 1.82 16.64
C LEU A 163 -62.20 2.34 15.56
N SER A 164 -61.14 3.05 15.96
CA SER A 164 -60.07 3.51 15.06
C SER A 164 -59.08 2.39 14.75
N ARG A 165 -59.09 1.91 13.50
CA ARG A 165 -58.08 0.99 12.92
C ARG A 165 -56.76 1.72 12.68
N PHE A 166 -55.67 1.28 13.32
CA PHE A 166 -54.30 1.72 13.02
C PHE A 166 -53.69 0.82 11.93
N SER A 167 -53.25 1.44 10.82
CA SER A 167 -52.56 0.79 9.71
C SER A 167 -51.04 0.86 9.90
N PRO A 168 -50.28 -0.26 9.86
CA PRO A 168 -48.82 -0.23 10.00
C PRO A 168 -48.13 0.23 8.70
N SER A 169 -47.27 1.25 8.81
CA SER A 169 -46.45 1.81 7.73
C SER A 169 -45.33 0.84 7.31
N PRO A 170 -45.02 0.68 6.01
CA PRO A 170 -43.93 -0.17 5.55
C PRO A 170 -42.54 0.41 5.87
N PRO A 171 -41.52 -0.44 6.13
CA PRO A 171 -40.18 0.03 6.45
C PRO A 171 -39.47 0.62 5.21
N PRO A 172 -38.60 1.63 5.40
CA PRO A 172 -37.88 2.29 4.31
C PRO A 172 -36.86 1.36 3.65
N ILE A 173 -36.83 1.37 2.32
CA ILE A 173 -35.85 0.68 1.49
C ILE A 173 -34.48 1.36 1.68
N HIS A 174 -33.48 0.59 2.14
CA HIS A 174 -32.13 1.05 2.43
C HIS A 174 -31.32 1.32 1.13
N PRO A 175 -30.87 2.56 0.84
CA PRO A 175 -30.04 2.88 -0.33
C PRO A 175 -28.57 2.41 -0.24
N ASN A 176 -28.25 1.51 0.68
CA ASN A 176 -26.86 1.24 1.07
C ASN A 176 -26.09 0.26 0.16
N GLN A 177 -26.76 -0.33 -0.83
CA GLN A 177 -26.12 -1.35 -1.67
C GLN A 177 -25.30 -0.75 -2.84
N GLN A 178 -25.67 0.44 -3.34
CA GLN A 178 -24.95 1.08 -4.46
C GLN A 178 -23.57 1.62 -4.06
N HIS A 179 -23.41 2.16 -2.84
CA HIS A 179 -22.10 2.66 -2.39
C HIS A 179 -21.06 1.53 -2.28
N HIS A 180 -21.49 0.31 -1.96
CA HIS A 180 -20.59 -0.82 -1.80
C HIS A 180 -19.97 -1.28 -3.13
N GLN A 181 -20.70 -1.13 -4.25
CA GLN A 181 -20.20 -1.53 -5.57
C GLN A 181 -19.22 -0.50 -6.14
N GLN A 182 -19.42 0.79 -5.87
CA GLN A 182 -18.49 1.83 -6.30
C GLN A 182 -17.16 1.77 -5.50
N HIS A 183 -17.22 1.43 -4.21
CA HIS A 183 -16.02 1.31 -3.39
C HIS A 183 -15.16 0.10 -3.74
N GLN A 184 -15.72 -1.00 -4.28
CA GLN A 184 -14.90 -2.12 -4.76
C GLN A 184 -14.15 -1.85 -6.07
N GLN A 185 -14.60 -0.93 -6.92
CA GLN A 185 -13.90 -0.63 -8.18
C GLN A 185 -12.67 0.26 -7.99
N GLN A 186 -12.64 1.08 -6.95
CA GLN A 186 -11.58 2.06 -6.72
C GLN A 186 -10.20 1.40 -6.44
N PRO A 187 -10.09 0.33 -5.64
CA PRO A 187 -8.82 -0.39 -5.46
C PRO A 187 -8.32 -1.04 -6.75
N GLN A 188 -9.21 -1.48 -7.63
CA GLN A 188 -8.85 -2.17 -8.86
C GLN A 188 -8.24 -1.22 -9.90
N GLN A 189 -8.72 0.04 -9.97
CA GLN A 189 -8.07 1.07 -10.78
C GLN A 189 -6.68 1.45 -10.24
N GLN A 190 -6.51 1.53 -8.91
CA GLN A 190 -5.20 1.82 -8.33
C GLN A 190 -4.17 0.71 -8.60
N GLN A 191 -4.58 -0.54 -8.83
CA GLN A 191 -3.65 -1.61 -9.22
C GLN A 191 -3.17 -1.51 -10.68
N GLN A 192 -3.93 -0.90 -11.59
CA GLN A 192 -3.52 -0.80 -12.99
C GLN A 192 -2.49 0.31 -13.23
N GLN A 193 -2.49 1.36 -12.41
CA GLN A 193 -1.64 2.53 -12.63
C GLN A 193 -0.12 2.21 -12.56
N PRO A 194 0.39 1.44 -11.57
CA PRO A 194 1.79 1.07 -11.53
C PRO A 194 2.20 0.16 -12.69
N GLN A 195 1.33 -0.74 -13.12
CA GLN A 195 1.60 -1.65 -14.23
C GLN A 195 1.74 -0.89 -15.56
N GLN A 196 0.90 0.14 -15.75
CA GLN A 196 1.00 1.02 -16.92
C GLN A 196 2.28 1.87 -16.90
N GLN A 197 2.69 2.34 -15.73
CA GLN A 197 3.95 3.10 -15.56
C GLN A 197 5.18 2.23 -15.84
N GLN A 198 5.17 0.96 -15.42
CA GLN A 198 6.23 -0.01 -15.73
C GLN A 198 6.35 -0.26 -17.24
N GLN A 199 5.22 -0.36 -17.94
CA GLN A 199 5.21 -0.57 -19.39
C GLN A 199 5.76 0.64 -20.15
N GLN A 200 5.51 1.85 -19.64
CA GLN A 200 6.08 3.09 -20.20
C GLN A 200 7.60 3.19 -20.01
N GLN A 201 8.11 2.79 -18.85
CA GLN A 201 9.56 2.77 -18.61
C GLN A 201 10.29 1.75 -19.49
N GLN A 202 9.71 0.56 -19.71
CA GLN A 202 10.32 -0.41 -20.64
C GLN A 202 10.38 0.13 -22.07
N GLN A 203 9.37 0.88 -22.53
CA GLN A 203 9.42 1.51 -23.85
C GLN A 203 10.51 2.58 -23.96
N GLN A 204 10.72 3.42 -22.93
CA GLN A 204 11.81 4.39 -22.95
C GLN A 204 13.19 3.74 -22.97
N GLN A 205 13.36 2.59 -22.30
CA GLN A 205 14.62 1.86 -22.32
C GLN A 205 14.88 1.18 -23.68
N GLN A 206 13.85 0.63 -24.33
CA GLN A 206 14.00 0.14 -25.71
C GLN A 206 14.39 1.27 -26.66
N GLN A 207 13.82 2.47 -26.51
CA GLN A 207 14.22 3.62 -27.33
C GLN A 207 15.68 4.06 -27.09
N GLN A 208 16.24 3.88 -25.89
CA GLN A 208 17.66 4.18 -25.63
C GLN A 208 18.61 3.10 -26.14
N GLN A 209 18.17 1.83 -26.20
CA GLN A 209 18.96 0.74 -26.77
C GLN A 209 18.89 0.70 -28.30
N ASP A 210 17.73 1.04 -28.86
CA ASP A 210 17.50 1.13 -30.31
C ASP A 210 17.87 2.49 -30.89
N ALA A 211 18.34 3.45 -30.09
CA ALA A 211 18.98 4.64 -30.64
C ALA A 211 20.28 4.17 -31.31
N PRO A 212 20.33 4.09 -32.66
CA PRO A 212 21.52 3.63 -33.32
C PRO A 212 22.64 4.58 -32.94
N SER A 213 23.79 4.02 -32.55
CA SER A 213 25.03 4.77 -32.39
C SER A 213 25.46 5.25 -33.79
N GLU A 214 24.75 6.23 -34.36
CA GLU A 214 25.02 6.84 -35.68
C GLU A 214 26.34 7.64 -35.69
N ALA A 215 27.10 7.62 -34.60
CA ALA A 215 28.43 8.22 -34.53
C ALA A 215 29.52 7.42 -35.27
N GLU A 216 29.26 6.20 -35.77
CA GLU A 216 30.32 5.36 -36.37
C GLU A 216 30.09 4.96 -37.85
N ALA A 217 29.22 5.65 -38.60
CA ALA A 217 28.99 5.36 -40.02
C ALA A 217 29.50 6.46 -40.98
N ALA A 218 30.09 7.55 -40.48
CA ALA A 218 30.66 8.61 -41.31
C ALA A 218 32.18 8.50 -41.42
N GLY A 219 32.72 7.41 -42.00
CA GLY A 219 34.17 7.32 -42.13
C GLY A 219 34.78 6.02 -42.68
N ALA A 220 34.28 5.42 -43.75
CA ALA A 220 35.10 4.48 -44.52
C ALA A 220 34.74 4.46 -46.03
N PRO A 221 35.69 4.75 -46.94
CA PRO A 221 35.45 4.67 -48.37
C PRO A 221 35.44 3.21 -48.84
N GLN A 222 34.55 2.95 -49.80
CA GLN A 222 34.44 1.70 -50.54
C GLN A 222 35.81 1.21 -51.06
N ARG A 223 36.14 -0.05 -50.76
CA ARG A 223 36.90 -0.89 -51.70
C ARG A 223 36.42 -2.33 -51.60
N GLY A 224 35.88 -2.81 -52.72
CA GLY A 224 35.23 -4.10 -52.84
C GLY A 224 36.17 -5.29 -52.68
N GLY A 225 35.56 -6.45 -52.46
CA GLY A 225 36.26 -7.72 -52.41
C GLY A 225 35.32 -8.85 -51.99
N LEU A 226 34.90 -9.61 -52.99
CA LEU A 226 34.16 -10.87 -52.95
C LEU A 226 34.65 -11.84 -51.85
N ASN A 227 33.75 -12.60 -51.20
CA ASN A 227 33.55 -14.06 -51.41
C ASN A 227 33.02 -14.80 -50.14
N VAL A 228 31.83 -15.40 -50.29
CA VAL A 228 31.36 -16.76 -49.92
C VAL A 228 31.71 -17.39 -48.55
N GLY A 229 30.68 -17.90 -47.85
CA GLY A 229 30.78 -19.09 -47.00
C GLY A 229 29.76 -19.18 -45.86
N GLY A 230 28.81 -20.11 -45.94
CA GLY A 230 27.73 -20.37 -44.98
C GLY A 230 28.09 -21.20 -43.72
N PRO A 231 27.09 -21.76 -42.99
CA PRO A 231 27.01 -21.90 -41.52
C PRO A 231 27.27 -23.36 -41.00
N PRO A 232 27.17 -23.74 -39.69
CA PRO A 232 25.87 -23.97 -39.01
C PRO A 232 25.79 -23.84 -37.45
N ALA A 233 24.54 -23.99 -36.98
CA ALA A 233 23.94 -24.07 -35.64
C ALA A 233 24.61 -24.91 -34.52
N LYS A 234 24.24 -24.62 -33.25
CA LYS A 234 23.61 -25.58 -32.27
C LYS A 234 23.49 -25.01 -30.84
N GLY A 235 22.36 -25.29 -30.17
CA GLY A 235 22.35 -25.61 -28.72
C GLY A 235 21.47 -24.76 -27.78
N ALA A 236 20.25 -25.23 -27.51
CA ALA A 236 19.41 -24.91 -26.34
C ALA A 236 19.61 -26.01 -25.24
N PRO A 237 18.72 -26.22 -24.24
CA PRO A 237 18.33 -25.41 -23.05
C PRO A 237 18.42 -26.20 -21.71
N GLY A 238 18.18 -25.57 -20.56
CA GLY A 238 17.82 -26.26 -19.29
C GLY A 238 17.19 -25.28 -18.29
N LYS A 239 15.94 -25.38 -17.81
CA LYS A 239 15.15 -26.38 -17.04
C LYS A 239 15.53 -26.55 -15.56
N GLY A 240 14.52 -26.30 -14.69
CA GLY A 240 14.37 -26.80 -13.31
C GLY A 240 14.12 -25.64 -12.32
N GLY A 241 13.10 -25.61 -11.45
CA GLY A 241 12.05 -26.54 -11.09
C GLY A 241 11.52 -26.18 -9.68
N GLY A 242 10.20 -25.98 -9.55
CA GLY A 242 9.36 -26.48 -8.43
C GLY A 242 9.46 -25.90 -6.99
N PRO A 243 8.32 -25.46 -6.40
CA PRO A 243 8.09 -25.30 -4.94
C PRO A 243 7.61 -26.67 -4.33
N PRO A 244 7.40 -26.92 -3.00
CA PRO A 244 6.50 -26.18 -2.09
C PRO A 244 6.87 -26.22 -0.57
N GLY A 245 6.11 -25.53 0.30
CA GLY A 245 6.24 -25.74 1.75
C GLY A 245 5.24 -24.98 2.63
N LYS A 246 4.38 -25.73 3.33
CA LYS A 246 3.28 -25.31 4.23
C LYS A 246 3.74 -25.06 5.68
N GLY A 247 2.94 -24.29 6.43
CA GLY A 247 2.83 -24.27 7.91
C GLY A 247 2.46 -22.88 8.39
N LYS A 248 1.25 -22.53 8.86
CA LYS A 248 0.36 -23.05 9.93
C LYS A 248 0.97 -22.96 11.33
N MET A 249 0.67 -21.86 12.06
CA MET A 249 0.42 -21.70 13.52
C MET A 249 -0.13 -20.26 13.68
N GLY A 250 -1.24 -19.93 14.32
CA GLY A 250 -1.67 -20.24 15.69
C GLY A 250 -1.68 -18.91 16.48
N GLY A 251 -2.84 -18.45 16.95
CA GLY A 251 -3.06 -17.12 17.56
C GLY A 251 -2.31 -16.85 18.89
N PRO A 252 -2.50 -15.67 19.52
CA PRO A 252 -3.71 -15.51 20.33
C PRO A 252 -4.41 -14.12 20.27
N LEU A 253 -5.73 -14.20 20.45
CA LEU A 253 -6.64 -13.34 21.22
C LEU A 253 -6.14 -11.97 21.75
N GLY A 254 -6.86 -10.91 21.37
CA GLY A 254 -7.48 -10.01 22.34
C GLY A 254 -7.00 -8.56 22.39
N ALA A 255 -7.68 -7.66 21.67
CA ALA A 255 -8.17 -6.36 22.17
C ALA A 255 -9.00 -5.65 21.08
N PRO A 256 -10.08 -4.93 21.43
CA PRO A 256 -11.00 -4.34 20.47
C PRO A 256 -10.44 -3.02 19.92
N HIS A 257 -10.31 -2.92 18.60
CA HIS A 257 -9.81 -1.71 17.94
C HIS A 257 -11.00 -0.92 17.39
N LEU A 258 -11.45 0.06 18.18
CA LEU A 258 -12.39 1.09 17.72
C LEU A 258 -11.61 2.21 17.00
N ASN A 259 -12.34 2.97 16.19
CA ASN A 259 -11.94 4.00 15.23
C ASN A 259 -10.67 4.81 15.59
N SER A 260 -9.69 4.83 14.68
CA SER A 260 -8.32 5.33 14.90
C SER A 260 -8.14 6.82 15.26
N HIS A 261 -9.19 7.64 15.32
CA HIS A 261 -9.10 9.04 15.79
C HIS A 261 -10.03 9.36 16.97
N GLU A 262 -11.18 8.66 17.11
CA GLU A 262 -11.99 8.77 18.33
C GLU A 262 -11.50 7.83 19.44
N CYS A 263 -10.91 6.69 19.08
CA CYS A 263 -10.29 5.75 20.01
C CYS A 263 -8.94 6.27 20.54
N GLU A 264 -8.19 7.06 19.76
CA GLU A 264 -7.01 7.75 20.30
C GLU A 264 -7.40 8.80 21.33
N LEU A 265 -8.48 9.56 21.09
CA LEU A 265 -8.97 10.55 22.05
C LEU A 265 -9.52 9.89 23.33
N GLU A 266 -10.23 8.76 23.24
CA GLU A 266 -10.65 8.03 24.45
C GLU A 266 -9.48 7.40 25.21
N VAL A 267 -8.45 6.90 24.52
CA VAL A 267 -7.24 6.39 25.19
C VAL A 267 -6.48 7.52 25.88
N ILE A 268 -6.38 8.69 25.24
CA ILE A 268 -5.76 9.88 25.84
C ILE A 268 -6.58 10.37 27.04
N PHE A 269 -7.91 10.43 26.93
CA PHE A 269 -8.79 10.80 28.04
C PHE A 269 -8.67 9.81 29.21
N GLY A 270 -8.64 8.50 28.96
CA GLY A 270 -8.44 7.48 29.99
C GLY A 270 -7.03 7.45 30.60
N CYS A 271 -6.03 8.04 29.93
CA CYS A 271 -4.69 8.22 30.53
C CYS A 271 -4.63 9.46 31.43
N ILE A 272 -5.48 10.46 31.18
CA ILE A 272 -5.55 11.69 31.96
C ILE A 272 -6.47 11.47 33.17
N ASP A 273 -7.66 10.89 32.99
CA ASP A 273 -8.61 10.58 34.06
C ASP A 273 -8.15 9.31 34.84
N ARG A 274 -7.45 9.52 35.94
CA ARG A 274 -6.76 8.45 36.67
C ARG A 274 -7.64 7.78 37.73
N ASP A 275 -8.68 8.47 38.18
CA ASP A 275 -9.69 7.99 39.11
C ASP A 275 -10.94 7.43 38.41
N GLY A 276 -11.12 7.71 37.12
CA GLY A 276 -12.11 7.06 36.25
C GLY A 276 -13.53 7.57 36.46
N ASP A 277 -13.68 8.81 36.89
CA ASP A 277 -14.99 9.42 37.17
C ASP A 277 -15.64 10.05 35.92
N GLY A 278 -14.91 10.07 34.78
CA GLY A 278 -15.34 10.63 33.51
C GLY A 278 -15.11 12.15 33.41
N VAL A 279 -14.43 12.77 34.38
CA VAL A 279 -14.17 14.21 34.45
C VAL A 279 -12.70 14.49 34.74
N VAL A 280 -12.02 15.17 33.81
CA VAL A 280 -10.60 15.53 34.00
C VAL A 280 -10.44 16.63 35.08
N SER A 281 -9.88 16.27 36.24
CA SER A 281 -9.51 17.24 37.29
C SER A 281 -8.24 18.02 36.92
N VAL A 282 -8.11 19.24 37.46
CA VAL A 282 -6.88 20.05 37.36
C VAL A 282 -5.67 19.30 37.94
N GLN A 283 -5.90 18.50 38.98
CA GLN A 283 -4.84 17.71 39.60
C GLN A 283 -4.32 16.60 38.68
N ASP A 284 -5.21 15.97 37.92
CA ASP A 284 -4.86 14.93 36.94
C ASP A 284 -4.13 15.51 35.75
N LEU A 285 -4.56 16.67 35.27
CA LEU A 285 -3.85 17.40 34.23
C LEU A 285 -2.43 17.82 34.68
N LEU A 286 -2.27 18.28 35.92
CA LEU A 286 -0.96 18.64 36.48
C LEU A 286 -0.03 17.41 36.62
N ASN A 287 -0.57 16.27 37.02
CA ASN A 287 0.19 15.02 37.11
C ASN A 287 0.60 14.50 35.73
N PHE A 288 -0.32 14.54 34.76
CA PHE A 288 -0.04 14.20 33.37
C PHE A 288 1.08 15.08 32.79
N MET A 289 0.99 16.40 32.97
CA MET A 289 2.01 17.35 32.53
C MET A 289 3.38 17.10 33.18
N ARG A 290 3.43 16.72 34.47
CA ARG A 290 4.70 16.34 35.12
C ARG A 290 5.35 15.11 34.48
N VAL A 291 4.56 14.08 34.16
CA VAL A 291 5.07 12.86 33.53
C VAL A 291 5.57 13.15 32.12
N VAL A 292 4.83 13.93 31.33
CA VAL A 292 5.25 14.36 29.99
C VAL A 292 6.54 15.20 30.06
N LEU A 293 6.65 16.12 31.02
CA LEU A 293 7.86 16.93 31.21
C LEU A 293 9.07 16.06 31.56
N LEU A 294 8.91 15.07 32.44
CA LEU A 294 9.98 14.13 32.79
C LEU A 294 10.41 13.27 31.59
N LEU A 295 9.46 12.77 30.79
CA LEU A 295 9.74 12.02 29.56
C LEU A 295 10.53 12.87 28.56
N LEU A 296 10.12 14.12 28.32
CA LEU A 296 10.84 15.04 27.45
C LEU A 296 12.26 15.32 27.95
N LEU A 297 12.45 15.45 29.27
CA LEU A 297 13.77 15.67 29.89
C LEU A 297 14.67 14.44 29.70
N VAL A 298 14.13 13.22 29.83
CA VAL A 298 14.87 11.97 29.53
C VAL A 298 15.25 11.87 28.06
N VAL A 299 14.34 12.17 27.13
CA VAL A 299 14.63 12.16 25.69
C VAL A 299 15.72 13.19 25.35
N LEU A 300 15.65 14.39 25.94
CA LEU A 300 16.66 15.43 25.74
C LEU A 300 18.02 15.03 26.30
N LEU A 301 18.06 14.36 27.45
CA LEU A 301 19.28 13.78 28.01
C LEU A 301 19.87 12.68 27.11
N LEU A 302 19.03 11.81 26.54
CA LEU A 302 19.47 10.77 25.59
C LEU A 302 20.04 11.38 24.31
N LEU A 303 19.40 12.42 23.76
CA LEU A 303 19.91 13.15 22.60
C LEU A 303 21.24 13.85 22.91
N LEU A 304 21.37 14.43 24.10
CA LEU A 304 22.61 15.06 24.54
C LEU A 304 23.74 14.05 24.74
N LEU A 305 23.43 12.86 25.30
CA LEU A 305 24.38 11.74 25.40
C LEU A 305 24.81 11.24 24.02
N LEU A 306 23.87 11.10 23.08
CA LEU A 306 24.16 10.68 21.71
C LEU A 306 25.05 11.71 20.99
N LEU A 307 24.79 13.01 21.19
CA LEU A 307 25.62 14.09 20.65
C LEU A 307 27.03 14.09 21.28
N LEU A 308 27.14 13.87 22.59
CA LEU A 308 28.44 13.70 23.26
C LEU A 308 29.21 12.47 22.74
N MET A 309 28.53 11.35 22.48
CA MET A 309 29.16 10.17 21.87
C MET A 309 29.67 10.45 20.46
N MET A 310 28.92 11.22 19.65
CA MET A 310 29.37 11.62 18.31
C MET A 310 30.56 12.58 18.34
N MET A 311 30.68 13.42 19.36
CA MET A 311 31.84 14.33 19.51
C MET A 311 33.11 13.62 20.02
N MET A 312 32.98 12.43 20.60
CA MET A 312 34.11 11.63 21.11
C MET A 312 34.70 10.67 20.07
N GLN A 313 34.09 10.55 18.89
CA GLN A 313 34.56 9.74 17.75
C GLN A 313 35.37 10.59 16.76
#